data_AF-A0A7S0R0F7-F1
#
_entry.id   AF-A0A7S0R0F7-F1
#
_cell.length_a   1.000
_cell.length_b   1.000
_cell.length_c   1.000
_cell.angle_alpha   90.00
_cell.angle_beta   90.00
_cell.angle_gamma   90.00
#
_symmetry.space_group_name_H-M   'P 1'
#
loop_
_entity.id
_entity.type
_entity.pdbx_description
1 polymer ?
#
loop_
_entity_poly.entity_id
_entity_poly.type
_entity_poly.pdbx_seq_one_letter_code
_entity_poly.pdbx_strand_id
1 'polypeptide(L)'
;DSARLFDQERRDLFRDIRDIPKNAAVRRVGEMVKRARTAKMHALVCACMRRMMPTIFGKDRKQAELVANLDIVFEAVSQEHSIPPGDFPDITVYQEKLSRWTRAGKSLASIPRLERELVARLDHSIAVDLAELAMSITGGDDNPPA
;
A
#
# COMPACT_ATOMS: atom_id res chain seq x y z
N ASP A 1 38.82 30.95 9.93
CA ASP A 1 37.45 30.42 10.16
C ASP A 1 36.87 29.60 9.02
N SER A 2 37.02 29.99 7.75
CA SER A 2 36.44 29.23 6.62
C SER A 2 36.98 27.80 6.44
N ALA A 3 38.25 27.54 6.74
CA ALA A 3 38.85 26.20 6.60
C ALA A 3 38.17 25.14 7.48
N ARG A 4 37.78 25.51 8.71
CA ARG A 4 37.08 24.59 9.62
C ARG A 4 35.67 24.26 9.14
N LEU A 5 34.98 25.25 8.54
CA LEU A 5 33.65 25.07 7.96
C LEU A 5 33.71 24.12 6.74
N PHE A 6 34.64 24.35 5.81
CA PHE A 6 34.82 23.47 4.65
C PHE A 6 35.18 22.03 5.05
N ASP A 7 36.02 21.86 6.07
CA ASP A 7 36.34 20.53 6.58
C ASP A 7 35.13 19.84 7.24
N GLN A 8 34.24 20.61 7.87
CA GLN A 8 33.01 20.08 8.43
C GLN A 8 32.02 19.67 7.32
N GLU A 9 31.74 20.55 6.37
CA GLU A 9 30.87 20.24 5.22
C GLU A 9 31.38 19.05 4.41
N ARG A 10 32.70 18.95 4.22
CA ARG A 10 33.32 17.78 3.58
C ARG A 10 33.06 16.49 4.34
N ARG A 11 33.20 16.50 5.68
CA ARG A 11 32.93 15.32 6.52
C ARG A 11 31.45 14.93 6.49
N ASP A 12 30.55 15.91 6.53
CA ASP A 12 29.11 15.67 6.47
C ASP A 12 28.71 15.08 5.11
N LEU A 13 29.24 15.64 4.01
CA LEU A 13 29.03 15.09 2.67
C LEU A 13 29.53 13.64 2.53
N PHE A 14 30.73 13.34 3.03
CA PHE A 14 31.26 11.96 2.96
C PHE A 14 30.44 10.98 3.80
N ARG A 15 29.88 11.43 4.93
CA ARG A 15 28.94 10.64 5.73
C ARG A 15 27.66 10.35 4.95
N ASP A 16 27.05 11.37 4.36
CA ASP A 16 25.84 11.22 3.56
C ASP A 16 26.05 10.25 2.41
N ILE A 17 27.17 10.35 1.68
CA ILE A 17 27.53 9.42 0.60
C ILE A 17 27.65 7.98 1.11
N ARG A 18 28.26 7.78 2.27
CA ARG A 18 28.38 6.46 2.91
C ARG A 18 27.02 5.89 3.31
N ASP A 19 26.09 6.74 3.72
CA ASP A 19 24.77 6.33 4.19
C ASP A 19 23.76 6.09 3.04
N ILE A 20 24.07 6.50 1.80
CA ILE A 20 23.20 6.28 0.62
C ILE A 20 22.66 4.84 0.52
N PRO A 21 23.48 3.77 0.59
CA PRO A 21 22.99 2.40 0.43
C PRO A 21 22.01 1.99 1.54
N LYS A 22 22.31 2.38 2.78
CA LYS A 22 21.47 2.14 3.95
C LYS A 22 20.13 2.88 3.83
N ASN A 23 20.18 4.16 3.50
CA ASN A 23 18.99 4.98 3.30
C ASN A 23 18.13 4.46 2.14
N ALA A 24 18.75 3.99 1.06
CA ALA A 24 18.04 3.35 -0.05
C ALA A 24 17.34 2.05 0.37
N ALA A 25 18.00 1.22 1.20
CA ALA A 25 17.41 -0.01 1.73
C ALA A 25 16.21 0.28 2.66
N VAL A 26 16.35 1.23 3.61
CA VAL A 26 15.24 1.67 4.49
C VAL A 26 14.08 2.21 3.65
N ARG A 27 14.36 3.05 2.66
CA ARG A 27 13.33 3.58 1.75
C ARG A 27 12.61 2.45 1.01
N ARG A 28 13.33 1.44 0.54
CA ARG A 28 12.75 0.29 -0.18
C ARG A 28 11.82 -0.54 0.71
N VAL A 29 12.17 -0.72 1.98
CA VAL A 29 11.27 -1.34 2.98
C VAL A 29 10.02 -0.48 3.16
N GLY A 30 10.17 0.84 3.30
CA GLY A 30 9.02 1.76 3.39
C GLY A 30 8.11 1.72 2.16
N GLU A 31 8.66 1.61 0.96
CA GLU A 31 7.90 1.41 -0.29
C GLU A 31 7.17 0.06 -0.31
N MET A 32 7.78 -1.00 0.22
CA MET A 32 7.14 -2.32 0.37
C MET A 32 5.94 -2.24 1.33
N VAL A 33 6.11 -1.58 2.47
CA VAL A 33 5.04 -1.36 3.47
C VAL A 33 3.87 -0.60 2.84
N LYS A 34 4.15 0.49 2.10
CA LYS A 34 3.10 1.23 1.37
C LYS A 34 2.37 0.34 0.37
N ARG A 35 3.11 -0.43 -0.43
CA ARG A 35 2.54 -1.34 -1.43
C ARG A 35 1.68 -2.43 -0.80
N ALA A 36 2.11 -3.01 0.32
CA ALA A 36 1.39 -4.02 1.05
C ALA A 36 0.04 -3.49 1.57
N ARG A 37 0.01 -2.27 2.12
CA ARG A 37 -1.23 -1.61 2.52
C ARG A 37 -2.17 -1.33 1.34
N THR A 38 -1.64 -0.82 0.22
CA THR A 38 -2.45 -0.61 -1.00
C THR A 38 -3.02 -1.94 -1.51
N ALA A 39 -2.25 -3.03 -1.47
CA ALA A 39 -2.72 -4.35 -1.88
C ALA A 39 -3.84 -4.88 -0.96
N LYS A 40 -3.69 -4.73 0.36
CA LYS A 40 -4.72 -5.06 1.35
C LYS A 40 -6.01 -4.28 1.08
N MET A 41 -5.92 -2.97 0.98
CA MET A 41 -7.06 -2.09 0.69
C MET A 41 -7.76 -2.52 -0.60
N HIS A 42 -7.01 -2.75 -1.68
CA HIS A 42 -7.57 -3.19 -2.97
C HIS A 42 -8.31 -4.53 -2.85
N ALA A 43 -7.73 -5.50 -2.14
CA ALA A 43 -8.38 -6.80 -1.90
C ALA A 43 -9.70 -6.64 -1.13
N LEU A 44 -9.75 -5.75 -0.13
CA LEU A 44 -10.95 -5.48 0.66
C LEU A 44 -12.04 -4.77 -0.15
N VAL A 45 -11.68 -3.80 -0.99
CA VAL A 45 -12.62 -3.19 -1.95
C VAL A 45 -13.20 -4.24 -2.88
N CYS A 46 -12.36 -5.09 -3.46
CA CYS A 46 -12.81 -6.17 -4.35
C CYS A 46 -13.76 -7.14 -3.63
N ALA A 47 -13.46 -7.48 -2.39
CA ALA A 47 -14.29 -8.34 -1.55
C ALA A 47 -15.64 -7.72 -1.22
N CYS A 48 -15.66 -6.43 -0.86
CA CYS A 48 -16.87 -5.66 -0.58
C CYS A 48 -17.77 -5.59 -1.82
N MET A 49 -17.19 -5.22 -2.98
CA MET A 49 -17.92 -5.20 -4.25
C MET A 49 -18.49 -6.56 -4.62
N ARG A 50 -17.70 -7.63 -4.46
CA ARG A 50 -18.18 -9.01 -4.69
C ARG A 50 -19.35 -9.36 -3.77
N ARG A 51 -19.29 -8.98 -2.48
CA ARG A 51 -20.35 -9.22 -1.50
C ARG A 51 -21.66 -8.52 -1.88
N MET A 52 -21.57 -7.36 -2.53
CA MET A 52 -22.73 -6.57 -2.98
C MET A 52 -23.32 -7.03 -4.32
N MET A 53 -22.69 -7.99 -5.02
CA MET A 53 -23.17 -8.49 -6.31
C MET A 53 -24.32 -9.50 -6.15
N PRO A 54 -25.38 -9.40 -6.98
CA PRO A 54 -26.44 -10.39 -7.01
C PRO A 54 -25.95 -11.69 -7.68
N THR A 55 -26.44 -12.83 -7.20
CA THR A 55 -26.05 -14.15 -7.71
C THR A 55 -26.84 -14.58 -8.95
N ILE A 56 -28.11 -14.14 -9.07
CA ILE A 56 -29.08 -14.69 -10.05
C ILE A 56 -29.40 -13.73 -11.20
N PHE A 57 -29.83 -12.49 -10.94
CA PHE A 57 -30.25 -11.54 -11.97
C PHE A 57 -29.76 -10.11 -11.68
N GLY A 58 -29.65 -9.27 -12.72
CA GLY A 58 -29.30 -7.85 -12.57
C GLY A 58 -27.82 -7.56 -12.33
N LYS A 59 -26.92 -8.51 -12.64
CA LYS A 59 -25.46 -8.36 -12.43
C LYS A 59 -24.89 -7.12 -13.12
N ASP A 60 -25.24 -6.88 -14.37
CA ASP A 60 -24.68 -5.76 -15.15
C ASP A 60 -25.13 -4.41 -14.60
N ARG A 61 -26.42 -4.30 -14.22
CA ARG A 61 -26.97 -3.09 -13.59
C ARG A 61 -26.30 -2.81 -12.25
N LYS A 62 -26.20 -3.82 -11.36
CA LYS A 62 -25.57 -3.63 -10.05
C LYS A 62 -24.07 -3.34 -10.19
N GLN A 63 -23.41 -3.95 -11.15
CA GLN A 63 -22.02 -3.69 -11.45
C GLN A 63 -21.80 -2.24 -11.91
N ALA A 64 -22.62 -1.73 -12.82
CA ALA A 64 -22.55 -0.32 -13.23
C ALA A 64 -22.83 0.64 -12.07
N GLU A 65 -23.80 0.31 -11.21
CA GLU A 65 -24.12 1.08 -10.01
C GLU A 65 -22.95 1.11 -9.00
N LEU A 66 -22.31 -0.03 -8.75
CA LEU A 66 -21.16 -0.13 -7.84
C LEU A 66 -19.92 0.62 -8.37
N VAL A 67 -19.76 0.70 -9.70
CA VAL A 67 -18.69 1.49 -10.32
C VAL A 67 -18.97 2.98 -10.20
N ALA A 68 -20.22 3.40 -10.42
CA ALA A 68 -20.63 4.80 -10.30
C ALA A 68 -20.51 5.31 -8.86
N ASN A 69 -20.89 4.48 -7.88
CA ASN A 69 -20.91 4.82 -6.45
C ASN A 69 -19.70 4.22 -5.71
N LEU A 70 -18.50 4.35 -6.29
CA LEU A 70 -17.27 3.78 -5.71
C LEU A 70 -16.88 4.47 -4.38
N ASP A 71 -17.26 5.73 -4.23
CA ASP A 71 -17.07 6.55 -3.02
C ASP A 71 -17.71 5.88 -1.80
N ILE A 72 -18.95 5.43 -1.95
CA ILE A 72 -19.68 4.72 -0.90
C ILE A 72 -18.99 3.39 -0.56
N VAL A 73 -18.46 2.69 -1.56
CA VAL A 73 -17.71 1.44 -1.34
C VAL A 73 -16.40 1.72 -0.58
N PHE A 74 -15.68 2.79 -0.92
CA PHE A 74 -14.44 3.17 -0.24
C PHE A 74 -14.72 3.57 1.22
N GLU A 75 -15.76 4.34 1.46
CA GLU A 75 -16.17 4.73 2.81
C GLU A 75 -16.56 3.51 3.66
N ALA A 76 -17.36 2.60 3.10
CA ALA A 76 -17.74 1.36 3.79
C ALA A 76 -16.50 0.51 4.16
N VAL A 77 -15.54 0.36 3.24
CA VAL A 77 -14.30 -0.38 3.49
C VAL A 77 -13.41 0.33 4.51
N SER A 78 -13.33 1.66 4.45
CA SER A 78 -12.59 2.49 5.40
C SER A 78 -13.12 2.29 6.82
N GLN A 79 -14.45 2.35 7.00
CA GLN A 79 -15.09 2.15 8.29
C GLN A 79 -15.00 0.70 8.80
N GLU A 80 -15.31 -0.30 7.95
CA GLU A 80 -15.32 -1.72 8.34
C GLU A 80 -13.93 -2.24 8.75
N HIS A 81 -12.87 -1.74 8.10
CA HIS A 81 -11.51 -2.24 8.29
C HIS A 81 -10.53 -1.21 8.90
N SER A 82 -11.03 -0.04 9.32
CA SER A 82 -10.23 1.05 9.89
C SER A 82 -9.04 1.45 9.01
N ILE A 83 -9.28 1.59 7.70
CA ILE A 83 -8.23 1.92 6.73
C ILE A 83 -8.14 3.44 6.59
N PRO A 84 -6.94 4.04 6.75
CA PRO A 84 -6.77 5.48 6.55
C PRO A 84 -7.16 5.92 5.14
N PRO A 85 -7.81 7.08 4.97
CA PRO A 85 -8.19 7.59 3.65
C PRO A 85 -6.99 7.80 2.72
N GLY A 86 -5.80 8.07 3.27
CA GLY A 86 -4.55 8.24 2.50
C GLY A 86 -4.02 6.95 1.84
N ASP A 87 -4.51 5.77 2.22
CA ASP A 87 -4.15 4.51 1.57
C ASP A 87 -5.03 4.21 0.34
N PHE A 88 -6.11 4.98 0.13
CA PHE A 88 -6.98 4.83 -1.03
C PHE A 88 -6.41 5.61 -2.24
N PRO A 89 -6.43 5.01 -3.44
CA PRO A 89 -6.04 5.70 -4.66
C PRO A 89 -7.09 6.74 -5.06
N ASP A 90 -6.73 7.59 -6.02
CA ASP A 90 -7.68 8.49 -6.65
C ASP A 90 -8.90 7.73 -7.16
N ILE A 91 -10.08 8.18 -6.72
CA ILE A 91 -11.35 7.52 -7.00
C ILE A 91 -11.64 7.49 -8.51
N THR A 92 -11.36 8.59 -9.22
CA THR A 92 -11.61 8.72 -10.66
C THR A 92 -10.76 7.73 -11.44
N VAL A 93 -9.46 7.65 -11.09
CA VAL A 93 -8.52 6.70 -11.70
C VAL A 93 -8.95 5.25 -11.43
N TYR A 94 -9.42 4.96 -10.21
CA TYR A 94 -9.90 3.61 -9.89
C TYR A 94 -11.19 3.27 -10.64
N GLN A 95 -12.16 4.18 -10.69
CA GLN A 95 -13.41 4.03 -11.43
C GLN A 95 -13.16 3.80 -12.92
N GLU A 96 -12.23 4.54 -13.53
CA GLU A 96 -11.88 4.37 -14.95
C GLU A 96 -11.31 2.96 -15.22
N LYS A 97 -10.34 2.54 -14.41
CA LYS A 97 -9.73 1.20 -14.51
C LYS A 97 -10.77 0.10 -14.30
N LEU A 98 -11.64 0.26 -13.31
CA LEU A 98 -12.70 -0.71 -13.02
C LEU A 98 -13.75 -0.73 -14.12
N SER A 99 -14.12 0.42 -14.67
CA SER A 99 -15.03 0.54 -15.82
C SER A 99 -14.46 -0.15 -17.05
N ARG A 100 -13.16 0.02 -17.32
CA ARG A 100 -12.48 -0.67 -18.43
C ARG A 100 -12.44 -2.17 -18.20
N TRP A 101 -12.14 -2.61 -16.99
CA TRP A 101 -12.08 -4.03 -16.62
C TRP A 101 -13.45 -4.72 -16.76
N THR A 102 -14.51 -4.07 -16.29
CA THR A 102 -15.90 -4.55 -16.38
C THR A 102 -16.43 -4.54 -17.81
N ARG A 103 -16.15 -3.50 -18.61
CA ARG A 103 -16.51 -3.43 -20.03
C ARG A 103 -15.80 -4.48 -20.90
N ALA A 104 -14.64 -4.99 -20.46
CA ALA A 104 -13.95 -6.10 -21.11
C ALA A 104 -14.60 -7.47 -20.86
N GLY A 105 -15.84 -7.51 -20.37
CA GLY A 105 -16.60 -8.73 -20.11
C GLY A 105 -16.28 -9.42 -18.77
N LYS A 106 -15.49 -8.77 -17.89
CA LYS A 106 -15.20 -9.31 -16.56
C LYS A 106 -16.27 -8.88 -15.57
N SER A 107 -16.60 -9.76 -14.63
CA SER A 107 -17.65 -9.49 -13.63
C SER A 107 -17.08 -9.37 -12.23
N LEU A 108 -17.62 -8.45 -11.43
CA LEU A 108 -17.34 -8.39 -9.99
C LEU A 108 -17.71 -9.71 -9.29
N ALA A 109 -18.69 -10.45 -9.82
CA ALA A 109 -19.09 -11.77 -9.34
C ALA A 109 -18.10 -12.89 -9.71
N SER A 110 -17.05 -12.63 -10.49
CA SER A 110 -15.98 -13.60 -10.77
C SER A 110 -14.71 -13.36 -9.93
N ILE A 111 -14.67 -12.28 -9.14
CA ILE A 111 -13.55 -12.00 -8.23
C ILE A 111 -13.40 -13.14 -7.22
N PRO A 112 -12.20 -13.61 -6.86
CA PRO A 112 -12.02 -14.59 -5.79
C PRO A 112 -12.63 -14.12 -4.46
N ARG A 113 -13.04 -15.05 -3.60
CA ARG A 113 -13.43 -14.69 -2.23
C ARG A 113 -12.19 -14.24 -1.46
N LEU A 114 -12.37 -13.28 -0.56
CA LEU A 114 -11.28 -12.84 0.30
C LEU A 114 -10.89 -13.97 1.25
N GLU A 115 -9.63 -14.36 1.19
CA GLU A 115 -9.04 -15.31 2.13
C GLU A 115 -8.56 -14.55 3.36
N ARG A 116 -9.26 -14.72 4.49
CA ARG A 116 -8.95 -14.03 5.75
C ARG A 116 -7.54 -14.36 6.26
N GLU A 117 -7.08 -15.58 6.03
CA GLU A 117 -5.73 -16.02 6.42
C GLU A 117 -4.64 -15.26 5.66
N LEU A 118 -4.81 -15.04 4.35
CA LEU A 118 -3.84 -14.24 3.57
C LEU A 118 -3.79 -12.79 4.04
N VAL A 119 -4.94 -12.21 4.41
CA VAL A 119 -4.99 -10.85 4.98
C VAL A 119 -4.28 -10.80 6.33
N ALA A 120 -4.52 -11.78 7.20
CA ALA A 120 -3.86 -11.86 8.51
C ALA A 120 -2.33 -12.02 8.39
N ARG A 121 -1.87 -12.84 7.44
CA ARG A 121 -0.44 -12.99 7.13
C ARG A 121 0.16 -11.69 6.62
N LEU A 122 -0.54 -10.98 5.74
CA LEU A 122 -0.10 -9.68 5.24
C LEU A 122 -0.01 -8.63 6.37
N ASP A 123 -0.98 -8.62 7.27
CA ASP A 123 -0.98 -7.74 8.45
C ASP A 123 0.20 -8.03 9.38
N HIS A 124 0.48 -9.31 9.63
CA HIS A 124 1.66 -9.72 10.39
C HIS A 124 2.95 -9.25 9.71
N SER A 125 3.09 -9.47 8.40
CA SER A 125 4.29 -9.05 7.68
C SER A 125 4.48 -7.54 7.65
N ILE A 126 3.41 -6.74 7.59
CA ILE A 126 3.50 -5.28 7.67
C ILE A 126 3.92 -4.82 9.08
N ALA A 127 3.36 -5.43 10.12
CA ALA A 127 3.56 -4.99 11.50
C ALA A 127 4.87 -5.50 12.13
N VAL A 128 5.32 -6.70 11.73
CA VAL A 128 6.44 -7.42 12.34
C VAL A 128 7.58 -7.57 11.34
N ASP A 129 7.44 -8.46 10.34
CA ASP A 129 8.54 -8.83 9.44
C ASP A 129 9.24 -7.62 8.79
N LEU A 130 8.46 -6.68 8.24
CA LEU A 130 9.01 -5.49 7.58
C LEU A 130 9.55 -4.46 8.57
N ALA A 131 9.00 -4.39 9.78
CA ALA A 131 9.51 -3.50 10.83
C ALA A 131 10.85 -4.01 11.37
N GLU A 132 10.97 -5.31 11.64
CA GLU A 132 12.22 -5.96 12.04
C GLU A 132 13.29 -5.83 10.95
N LEU A 133 12.92 -6.00 9.68
CA LEU A 133 13.83 -5.78 8.57
C LEU A 133 14.33 -4.33 8.55
N ALA A 134 13.47 -3.34 8.72
CA ALA A 134 13.88 -1.93 8.79
C ALA A 134 14.86 -1.68 9.96
N MET A 135 14.57 -2.25 11.13
CA MET A 135 15.43 -2.12 12.32
C MET A 135 16.80 -2.79 12.13
N SER A 136 16.85 -3.96 11.49
CA SER A 136 18.12 -4.65 11.19
C SER A 136 19.01 -3.84 10.24
N ILE A 137 18.41 -3.09 9.31
CA ILE A 137 19.15 -2.21 8.39
C ILE A 137 19.69 -0.98 9.14
N THR A 138 18.95 -0.45 10.12
CA THR A 138 19.38 0.75 10.85
C THR A 138 20.36 0.47 11.99
N GLY A 139 20.24 -0.69 12.66
CA GLY A 139 20.99 -1.06 13.87
C GLY A 139 22.42 -1.58 13.66
N GLY A 140 22.93 -1.59 12.43
CA GLY A 140 24.26 -2.11 12.11
C GLY A 140 25.46 -1.17 12.33
N ASP A 141 25.28 0.09 12.77
CA ASP A 141 26.35 1.12 12.74
C ASP A 141 26.54 1.93 14.04
N ASP A 142 26.41 1.33 15.22
CA ASP A 142 26.93 1.96 16.45
C ASP A 142 28.38 1.54 16.73
N ASN A 143 29.27 1.71 15.75
CA ASN A 143 30.71 1.72 16.02
C ASN A 143 31.32 3.05 15.52
N PRO A 144 31.69 3.98 16.41
CA PRO A 144 32.40 5.18 16.00
C PRO A 144 33.76 4.78 15.41
N PRO A 145 34.20 5.40 14.28
CA PRO A 145 35.57 5.21 13.83
C PRO A 145 36.51 5.75 14.91
N ALA A 146 37.44 4.89 15.35
CA ALA A 146 38.58 5.24 16.19
C ALA A 146 39.47 6.31 15.54
#